data_AF-A0A1X7TLE2-F1
#
_entry.id   AF-A0A1X7TLE2-F1
#
_cell.length_a   1.000
_cell.length_b   1.000
_cell.length_c   1.000
_cell.angle_alpha   90.00
_cell.angle_beta   90.00
_cell.angle_gamma   90.00
#
_symmetry.space_group_name_H-M   'P 1'
#
loop_
_entity.id
_entity.type
_entity.pdbx_description
1 polymer ?
#
loop_
_entity_poly.entity_id
_entity_poly.type
_entity_poly.pdbx_seq_one_letter_code
_entity_poly.pdbx_strand_id
1 'polypeptide(L)'
;MSAFVHWSWIHTKGQEMVCDLQGTRDENGYHLTDPAVLSISNTYGETDMGIEGMAMFFMNHKYNSICKEWRRPRWESFRGKIPRETLAACQLMQSEVNNATSYRFEMKFPPATKDIVKRVFLRIAEAE
;
A
#
# COMPACT_ATOMS: atom_id res chain seq x y z
N MET A 1 -1.00 8.49 11.74
CA MET A 1 -1.92 7.64 10.94
C MET A 1 -1.19 6.71 9.98
N SER A 2 -0.29 7.18 9.12
CA SER A 2 0.43 6.32 8.17
C SER A 2 1.21 5.14 8.80
N ALA A 3 1.75 5.32 10.01
CA ALA A 3 2.34 4.21 10.76
C ALA A 3 1.32 3.12 11.12
N PHE A 4 0.07 3.44 11.41
CA PHE A 4 -0.97 2.42 11.65
C PHE A 4 -1.29 1.61 10.38
N VAL A 5 -1.37 2.29 9.24
CA VAL A 5 -1.54 1.63 7.93
C VAL A 5 -0.40 0.62 7.69
N HIS A 6 0.86 1.04 7.86
CA HIS A 6 2.03 0.16 7.74
C HIS A 6 1.99 -0.97 8.77
N TRP A 7 1.68 -0.66 10.03
CA TRP A 7 1.59 -1.67 11.09
C TRP A 7 0.54 -2.74 10.77
N SER A 8 -0.64 -2.36 10.27
CA SER A 8 -1.68 -3.33 9.92
C SER A 8 -1.18 -4.35 8.89
N TRP A 9 -0.41 -3.90 7.91
CA TRP A 9 0.24 -4.77 6.92
C TRP A 9 1.29 -5.70 7.54
N ILE A 10 2.09 -5.21 8.49
CA ILE A 10 3.05 -6.06 9.22
C ILE A 10 2.31 -7.10 10.06
N HIS A 11 1.26 -6.67 10.77
CA HIS A 11 0.51 -7.50 11.70
C HIS A 11 -0.16 -8.67 10.98
N THR A 12 -0.75 -8.41 9.81
CA THR A 12 -1.40 -9.43 8.98
C THR A 12 -0.42 -10.22 8.11
N LYS A 13 0.90 -10.06 8.31
CA LYS A 13 1.94 -10.68 7.48
C LYS A 13 1.73 -10.40 5.98
N GLY A 14 1.29 -9.19 5.68
CA GLY A 14 1.12 -8.66 4.34
C GLY A 14 -0.16 -9.08 3.64
N GLN A 15 -1.07 -9.77 4.33
CA GLN A 15 -2.35 -10.19 3.76
C GLN A 15 -3.34 -9.03 3.57
N GLU A 16 -3.33 -8.09 4.51
CA GLU A 16 -4.31 -7.01 4.59
C GLU A 16 -3.66 -5.69 5.02
N MET A 17 -4.23 -4.56 4.62
CA MET A 17 -3.77 -3.23 5.01
C MET A 17 -4.98 -2.30 5.17
N VAL A 18 -5.11 -1.68 6.34
CA VAL A 18 -6.18 -0.73 6.63
C VAL A 18 -5.74 0.68 6.23
N CYS A 19 -6.48 1.32 5.34
CA CYS A 19 -6.22 2.68 4.84
C CYS A 19 -7.48 3.56 4.88
N ASP A 20 -7.40 4.73 4.24
CA ASP A 20 -8.46 5.76 4.24
C ASP A 20 -8.93 6.15 5.65
N LEU A 21 -7.95 6.40 6.54
CA LEU A 21 -8.22 6.70 7.94
C LEU A 21 -8.68 8.15 8.09
N GLN A 22 -10.00 8.33 8.18
CA GLN A 22 -10.68 9.61 8.35
C GLN A 22 -11.51 9.65 9.63
N GLY A 23 -11.76 10.85 10.16
CA GLY A 23 -12.56 11.03 11.37
C GLY A 23 -12.07 12.18 12.25
N THR A 24 -12.34 12.07 13.55
CA THR A 24 -12.05 13.12 14.54
C THR A 24 -11.04 12.65 15.58
N ARG A 25 -10.49 13.61 16.34
CA ARG A 25 -9.59 13.35 17.45
C ARG A 25 -10.02 14.20 18.65
N ASP A 26 -10.07 13.58 19.81
CA ASP A 26 -10.28 14.25 21.10
C ASP A 26 -9.18 13.86 22.11
N GLU A 27 -9.41 14.15 23.39
CA GLU A 27 -8.49 13.80 24.48
C GLU A 27 -8.37 12.29 24.72
N ASN A 28 -9.38 11.50 24.32
CA ASN A 28 -9.43 10.06 24.51
C ASN A 28 -8.82 9.28 23.33
N GLY A 29 -8.70 9.91 22.17
CA GLY A 29 -7.97 9.31 21.04
C GLY A 29 -8.52 9.69 19.68
N TYR A 30 -8.32 8.79 18.71
CA TYR A 30 -8.82 8.93 17.35
C TYR A 30 -10.12 8.16 17.20
N HIS A 31 -11.16 8.83 16.69
CA HIS A 31 -12.44 8.23 16.33
C HIS A 31 -12.50 8.18 14.81
N LEU A 32 -12.34 6.99 14.26
CA LEU A 32 -12.22 6.78 12.82
C LEU A 32 -13.53 6.22 12.25
N THR A 33 -13.85 6.60 11.01
CA THR A 33 -15.01 6.12 10.27
C THR A 33 -14.61 5.76 8.84
N ASP A 34 -15.41 4.92 8.20
CA ASP A 34 -15.30 4.54 6.79
C ASP A 34 -13.87 4.15 6.33
N PRO A 35 -13.15 3.28 7.07
CA PRO A 35 -11.85 2.82 6.60
C PRO A 35 -12.02 1.91 5.37
N ALA A 36 -11.02 1.93 4.49
CA ALA A 36 -10.89 0.93 3.42
C ALA A 36 -9.91 -0.17 3.86
N VAL A 37 -10.20 -1.41 3.46
CA VAL A 37 -9.29 -2.56 3.66
C VAL A 37 -8.79 -3.02 2.30
N LEU A 38 -7.48 -2.96 2.12
CA LEU A 38 -6.80 -3.54 0.97
C LEU A 38 -6.40 -4.97 1.31
N SER A 39 -6.62 -5.92 0.41
CA SER A 39 -6.26 -7.32 0.65
C SER A 39 -5.61 -8.00 -0.56
N ILE A 40 -4.78 -9.01 -0.29
CA ILE A 40 -4.22 -9.86 -1.35
C ILE A 40 -5.33 -10.61 -2.12
N SER A 41 -6.44 -10.90 -1.43
CA SER A 41 -7.61 -11.61 -1.95
C SER A 41 -8.62 -10.72 -2.69
N ASN A 42 -8.53 -9.39 -2.56
CA ASN A 42 -9.49 -8.44 -3.11
C ASN A 42 -10.95 -8.74 -2.66
N THR A 43 -11.18 -8.99 -1.37
CA THR A 43 -12.46 -9.45 -0.82
C THR A 43 -13.28 -8.40 -0.06
N TYR A 44 -12.76 -7.18 0.14
CA TYR A 44 -13.41 -6.16 0.98
C TYR A 44 -14.25 -5.11 0.21
N GLY A 45 -14.68 -5.44 -1.01
CA GLY A 45 -15.56 -4.60 -1.81
C GLY A 45 -14.84 -3.62 -2.73
N GLU A 46 -15.54 -2.60 -3.20
CA GLU A 46 -15.08 -1.72 -4.29
C GLU A 46 -13.86 -0.86 -3.92
N THR A 47 -13.68 -0.56 -2.63
CA THR A 47 -12.54 0.20 -2.13
C THR A 47 -11.29 -0.68 -1.91
N ASP A 48 -11.42 -2.00 -2.03
CA ASP A 48 -10.31 -2.94 -1.96
C ASP A 48 -9.53 -2.97 -3.28
N MET A 49 -8.60 -2.03 -3.40
CA MET A 49 -7.67 -1.92 -4.52
C MET A 49 -6.54 -2.96 -4.48
N GLY A 50 -6.57 -3.89 -3.52
CA GLY A 50 -5.62 -4.98 -3.34
C GLY A 50 -4.15 -4.59 -3.39
N ILE A 51 -3.34 -5.41 -4.06
CA ILE A 51 -1.89 -5.24 -4.10
C ILE A 51 -1.45 -3.95 -4.79
N GLU A 52 -2.21 -3.45 -5.77
CA GLU A 52 -1.95 -2.15 -6.39
C GLU A 52 -2.07 -1.03 -5.36
N GLY A 53 -3.14 -1.02 -4.56
CA GLY A 53 -3.31 -0.06 -3.46
C GLY A 53 -2.20 -0.15 -2.41
N MET A 54 -1.83 -1.36 -2.01
CA MET A 54 -0.73 -1.58 -1.04
C MET A 54 0.61 -1.07 -1.60
N ALA A 55 0.88 -1.33 -2.88
CA ALA A 55 2.08 -0.85 -3.55
C ALA A 55 2.14 0.68 -3.58
N MET A 56 1.03 1.31 -3.95
CA MET A 56 0.91 2.77 -3.95
C MET A 56 1.13 3.37 -2.57
N PHE A 57 0.60 2.76 -1.50
CA PHE A 57 0.89 3.20 -0.13
C PHE A 57 2.39 3.21 0.15
N PHE A 58 3.10 2.09 -0.07
CA PHE A 58 4.52 1.99 0.28
C PHE A 58 5.44 2.85 -0.59
N MET A 59 5.05 3.12 -1.84
CA MET A 59 5.78 4.05 -2.70
C MET A 59 5.73 5.49 -2.17
N ASN A 60 4.65 5.88 -1.48
CA ASN A 60 4.45 7.21 -0.90
C ASN A 60 4.81 7.34 0.56
N HIS A 61 4.91 6.22 1.25
CA HIS A 61 4.94 6.23 2.69
C HIS A 61 6.22 6.93 3.18
N LYS A 62 6.08 8.19 3.62
CA LYS A 62 7.11 8.91 4.35
C LYS A 62 7.15 8.38 5.78
N TYR A 63 8.19 7.63 6.07
CA TYR A 63 8.40 7.04 7.38
C TYR A 63 8.59 8.13 8.43
N ASN A 64 8.14 7.84 9.64
CA ASN A 64 8.36 8.68 10.81
C ASN A 64 9.09 7.86 11.88
N SER A 65 9.34 8.44 13.04
CA SER A 65 10.03 7.80 14.16
C SER A 65 9.38 6.49 14.62
N ILE A 66 8.09 6.26 14.33
CA ILE A 66 7.35 5.07 14.76
C ILE A 66 7.68 3.86 13.87
N CYS A 67 7.69 4.04 12.54
CA CYS A 67 7.80 2.94 11.57
C CYS A 67 9.17 2.84 10.88
N LYS A 68 10.16 3.63 11.32
CA LYS A 68 11.47 3.73 10.65
C LYS A 68 12.18 2.38 10.51
N GLU A 69 12.13 1.57 11.55
CA GLU A 69 12.83 0.28 11.66
C GLU A 69 12.00 -0.91 11.15
N TRP A 70 10.79 -0.66 10.65
CA TRP A 70 9.91 -1.72 10.22
C TRP A 70 10.20 -2.21 8.81
N ARG A 71 10.01 -3.51 8.61
CA ARG A 71 10.09 -4.20 7.33
C ARG A 71 9.13 -3.61 6.31
N ARG A 72 9.59 -3.45 5.07
CA ARG A 72 8.85 -2.79 3.99
C ARG A 72 9.42 -3.10 2.61
N PRO A 73 8.61 -3.07 1.55
CA PRO A 73 9.10 -3.10 0.18
C PRO A 73 9.98 -1.89 -0.09
N ARG A 74 11.18 -2.14 -0.63
CA ARG A 74 12.08 -1.10 -1.15
C ARG A 74 12.26 -1.29 -2.64
N TRP A 75 12.76 -0.27 -3.32
CA TRP A 75 13.08 -0.35 -4.74
C TRP A 75 13.96 -1.56 -5.09
N GLU A 76 14.97 -1.81 -4.24
CA GLU A 76 15.90 -2.92 -4.37
C GLU A 76 15.18 -4.28 -4.44
N SER A 77 14.00 -4.40 -3.80
CA SER A 77 13.21 -5.62 -3.77
C SER A 77 12.66 -6.02 -5.15
N PHE A 78 12.51 -5.06 -6.07
CA PHE A 78 11.89 -5.25 -7.39
C PHE A 78 12.88 -5.20 -8.56
N ARG A 79 14.13 -4.83 -8.31
CA ARG A 79 15.17 -4.71 -9.35
C ARG A 79 15.33 -6.02 -10.12
N GLY A 80 15.13 -5.97 -11.44
CA GLY A 80 15.24 -7.13 -12.34
C GLY A 80 14.06 -8.11 -12.28
N LYS A 81 13.03 -7.84 -11.46
CA LYS A 81 11.83 -8.68 -11.34
C LYS A 81 10.61 -8.09 -12.06
N ILE A 82 10.58 -6.78 -12.27
CA ILE A 82 9.48 -6.08 -12.94
C ILE A 82 10.07 -5.22 -14.07
N PRO A 83 9.40 -5.08 -15.23
CA PRO A 83 9.87 -4.21 -16.30
C PRO A 83 10.00 -2.75 -15.86
N ARG A 84 11.01 -2.04 -16.41
CA ARG A 84 11.30 -0.66 -16.01
C ARG A 84 10.16 0.29 -16.37
N GLU A 85 9.51 0.05 -17.50
CA GLU A 85 8.34 0.76 -17.98
C GLU A 85 7.16 0.65 -17.01
N THR A 86 6.95 -0.52 -16.40
CA THR A 86 5.88 -0.71 -15.41
C THR A 86 6.14 0.13 -14.17
N LEU A 87 7.40 0.19 -13.72
CA LEU A 87 7.78 1.05 -12.61
C LEU A 87 7.61 2.54 -12.95
N ALA A 88 8.05 2.97 -14.13
CA ALA A 88 7.89 4.34 -14.59
C ALA A 88 6.41 4.75 -14.63
N ALA A 89 5.53 3.86 -15.09
CA ALA A 89 4.10 4.06 -15.06
C ALA A 89 3.57 4.24 -13.62
N CYS A 90 4.02 3.42 -12.66
CA CYS A 90 3.66 3.58 -11.24
C CYS A 90 4.10 4.95 -10.69
N GLN A 91 5.31 5.40 -11.05
CA GLN A 91 5.83 6.71 -10.63
C GLN A 91 5.06 7.87 -11.28
N LEU A 92 4.67 7.75 -12.54
CA LEU A 92 3.85 8.75 -13.22
C LEU A 92 2.47 8.86 -12.56
N MET A 93 1.80 7.71 -12.32
CA MET A 93 0.53 7.64 -11.59
C MET A 93 0.61 8.39 -10.27
N GLN A 94 1.74 8.26 -9.59
CA GLN A 94 1.94 8.92 -8.32
C GLN A 94 1.87 10.43 -8.42
N SER A 95 2.51 10.99 -9.45
CA SER A 95 2.48 12.42 -9.69
C SER A 95 1.06 12.91 -9.99
N GLU A 96 0.26 12.11 -10.69
CA GLU A 96 -1.12 12.46 -11.03
C GLU A 96 -2.04 12.39 -9.81
N VAL A 97 -1.96 11.30 -9.04
CA VAL A 97 -2.76 11.10 -7.82
C VAL A 97 -2.51 12.19 -6.78
N ASN A 98 -1.24 12.55 -6.54
CA ASN A 98 -0.92 13.60 -5.57
C ASN A 98 -1.46 14.98 -5.99
N ASN A 99 -1.74 15.17 -7.28
CA ASN A 99 -2.25 16.41 -7.84
C ASN A 99 -3.76 16.38 -8.11
N ALA A 100 -4.43 15.23 -7.92
CA ALA A 100 -5.85 15.04 -8.19
C ALA A 100 -6.65 14.83 -6.89
N THR A 101 -7.90 15.30 -6.88
CA THR A 101 -8.83 15.12 -5.75
C THR A 101 -9.66 13.83 -5.84
N SER A 102 -9.48 13.04 -6.91
CA SER A 102 -10.18 11.77 -7.13
C SER A 102 -9.27 10.75 -7.82
N TYR A 103 -9.28 9.52 -7.32
CA TYR A 103 -8.55 8.38 -7.91
C TYR A 103 -9.32 7.89 -9.13
N ARG A 104 -9.05 8.46 -10.32
CA ARG A 104 -9.75 8.09 -11.58
C ARG A 104 -8.92 7.29 -12.58
N PHE A 105 -7.73 6.81 -12.20
CA PHE A 105 -6.89 6.04 -13.11
C PHE A 105 -6.92 4.54 -12.81
N GLU A 106 -7.61 3.78 -13.65
CA GLU A 106 -7.51 2.32 -13.70
C GLU A 106 -6.16 1.91 -14.30
N MET A 107 -5.07 2.02 -13.53
CA MET A 107 -3.89 1.20 -13.81
C MET A 107 -3.95 -0.06 -12.96
N LYS A 108 -4.30 -1.15 -13.64
CA LYS A 108 -4.18 -2.50 -13.12
C LYS A 108 -2.81 -3.02 -13.55
N PHE A 109 -2.04 -3.56 -12.62
CA PHE A 109 -0.79 -4.22 -12.99
C PHE A 109 -1.10 -5.37 -13.97
N PRO A 110 -0.28 -5.58 -15.01
CA PRO A 110 -0.37 -6.80 -15.79
C PRO A 110 -0.34 -8.01 -14.84
N PRO A 111 -1.10 -9.10 -15.11
CA PRO A 111 -1.22 -10.22 -14.18
C PRO A 111 0.15 -10.76 -13.69
N ALA A 112 1.12 -10.88 -14.60
CA ALA A 112 2.47 -11.32 -14.24
C ALA A 112 3.17 -10.38 -13.25
N THR A 113 3.02 -9.06 -13.43
CA THR A 113 3.54 -8.07 -12.48
C THR A 113 2.82 -8.17 -11.15
N LYS A 114 1.48 -8.28 -11.17
CA LYS A 114 0.65 -8.40 -9.96
C LYS A 114 1.12 -9.57 -9.09
N ASP A 115 1.37 -10.73 -9.69
CA ASP A 115 1.86 -11.91 -8.99
C ASP A 115 3.26 -11.73 -8.41
N ILE A 116 4.16 -11.06 -9.13
CA ILE A 116 5.51 -10.75 -8.65
C ILE A 116 5.44 -9.81 -7.46
N VAL A 117 4.61 -8.76 -7.53
CA VAL A 117 4.44 -7.81 -6.43
C VAL A 117 3.85 -8.50 -5.20
N LYS A 118 2.79 -9.30 -5.36
CA LYS A 118 2.20 -10.10 -4.26
C LYS A 118 3.24 -10.96 -3.57
N ARG A 119 4.01 -11.76 -4.33
CA ARG A 119 5.06 -12.63 -3.77
C ARG A 119 6.14 -11.86 -3.01
N VAL A 120 6.60 -10.73 -3.56
CA VAL A 120 7.63 -9.90 -2.91
C VAL A 120 7.09 -9.29 -1.62
N PHE A 121 5.86 -8.76 -1.64
CA PHE A 121 5.22 -8.17 -0.46
C PHE A 121 5.06 -9.19 0.67
N LEU A 122 4.47 -10.35 0.37
CA LEU A 122 4.29 -11.42 1.36
C LEU A 122 5.62 -11.85 1.98
N ARG A 123 6.63 -12.12 1.14
CA ARG A 123 7.96 -12.52 1.62
C ARG A 123 8.58 -11.49 2.58
N ILE A 124 8.40 -10.20 2.30
CA ILE A 124 8.95 -9.14 3.16
C ILE A 124 8.17 -9.05 4.47
N ALA A 125 6.84 -9.19 4.41
CA ALA A 125 5.99 -9.13 5.59
C ALA A 125 6.11 -10.36 6.50
N GLU A 126 6.54 -11.51 5.96
CA GLU A 126 6.71 -12.76 6.70
C GLU A 126 8.12 -12.93 7.30
N ALA A 127 9.12 -12.21 6.80
CA ALA A 127 10.52 -12.35 7.24
C ALA A 127 10.72 -11.92 8.71
N GLU A 128 11.12 -12.85 9.57
CA GLU A 128 11.42 -12.65 11.01
C GLU A 128 12.57 -11.68 11.28
#